data_AF-A0A4S4EKY6-F1
#
_entry.id   AF-A0A4S4EKY6-F1
#
_cell.length_a   1.000
_cell.length_b   1.000
_cell.length_c   1.000
_cell.angle_alpha   90.00
_cell.angle_beta   90.00
_cell.angle_gamma   90.00
#
_symmetry.space_group_name_H-M   'P 1'
#
loop_
_entity.id
_entity.type
_entity.pdbx_description
1 polymer ?
#
loop_
_entity_poly.entity_id
_entity_poly.type
_entity_poly.pdbx_seq_one_letter_code
_entity_poly.pdbx_strand_id
1 'polypeptide(L)'
;MLKLAKLLHHKGFHITFINTEFNHRRLLKSQGHHSISGTPSFCFETIPDGLPSSELDATQDIPALCNSILHNFLNPFRVLLAKLNPPVTCVVSDVGMAFTVKVSEELGIPDVFFNTASASGFMGYMQYPKLMENGLTPLKGLSSSILPIPTLKLLGTTPTAVDRLFYMVEAVELRNLKIEIANRSEIGSEMNHQSL
;
A
#
# COMPACT_ATOMS: atom_id res chain seq x y z
N MET A 1 -0.82 -6.56 3.26
CA MET A 1 -2.14 -6.07 2.81
C MET A 1 -3.31 -6.98 3.19
N LEU A 2 -3.42 -8.25 2.74
CA LEU A 2 -4.63 -9.06 2.98
C LEU A 2 -5.03 -9.23 4.46
N LYS A 3 -4.06 -9.43 5.37
CA LYS A 3 -4.34 -9.51 6.82
C LYS A 3 -4.94 -8.21 7.36
N LEU A 4 -4.40 -7.06 6.94
CA LEU A 4 -4.92 -5.74 7.32
C LEU A 4 -6.37 -5.56 6.83
N ALA A 5 -6.64 -5.91 5.56
CA ALA A 5 -7.97 -5.86 4.99
C ALA A 5 -8.98 -6.68 5.80
N LYS A 6 -8.62 -7.92 6.20
CA LYS A 6 -9.46 -8.77 7.06
C LYS A 6 -9.70 -8.15 8.44
N LEU A 7 -8.69 -7.51 9.05
CA LEU A 7 -8.84 -6.82 10.33
C LEU A 7 -9.78 -5.62 10.23
N LEU A 8 -9.66 -4.81 9.17
CA LEU A 8 -10.57 -3.68 8.93
C LEU A 8 -12.00 -4.17 8.70
N HIS A 9 -12.18 -5.24 7.93
CA HIS A 9 -13.50 -5.85 7.76
C HIS A 9 -14.12 -6.32 9.08
N HIS A 10 -13.34 -6.97 9.94
CA HIS A 10 -13.78 -7.34 11.29
C HIS A 10 -14.17 -6.12 12.15
N LYS A 11 -13.63 -4.93 11.86
CA LYS A 11 -14.02 -3.67 12.51
C LYS A 11 -15.26 -3.01 11.88
N GLY A 12 -15.90 -3.65 10.92
CA GLY A 12 -17.18 -3.21 10.33
C GLY A 12 -17.06 -2.48 8.99
N PHE A 13 -15.86 -2.41 8.39
CA PHE A 13 -15.68 -1.77 7.08
C PHE A 13 -16.10 -2.71 5.94
N HIS A 14 -16.73 -2.15 4.90
CA HIS A 14 -16.87 -2.83 3.62
C HIS A 14 -15.54 -2.76 2.88
N ILE A 15 -15.03 -3.91 2.46
CA ILE A 15 -13.71 -4.03 1.84
C ILE A 15 -13.84 -4.56 0.43
N THR A 16 -13.23 -3.86 -0.51
CA THR A 16 -12.89 -4.40 -1.83
C THR A 16 -11.37 -4.54 -1.92
N PHE A 17 -10.88 -5.76 -1.92
CA PHE A 17 -9.45 -6.05 -2.01
C PHE A 17 -9.05 -6.20 -3.48
N ILE A 18 -8.33 -5.21 -4.00
CA ILE A 18 -7.93 -5.16 -5.41
C ILE A 18 -6.54 -5.80 -5.57
N ASN A 19 -6.46 -6.83 -6.39
CA ASN A 19 -5.22 -7.47 -6.81
C ASN A 19 -4.89 -7.10 -8.27
N THR A 20 -3.64 -7.30 -8.66
CA THR A 20 -3.38 -7.53 -10.09
C THR A 20 -3.91 -8.91 -10.48
N GLU A 21 -4.28 -9.10 -11.75
CA GLU A 21 -4.69 -10.42 -12.23
C GLU A 21 -3.64 -11.51 -11.97
N PHE A 22 -2.35 -11.18 -12.10
CA PHE A 22 -1.25 -12.10 -11.77
C PHE A 22 -1.24 -12.49 -10.27
N ASN A 23 -1.32 -11.51 -9.36
CA ASN A 23 -1.35 -11.78 -7.93
C ASN A 23 -2.61 -12.55 -7.52
N HIS A 24 -3.74 -12.26 -8.16
CA HIS A 24 -4.99 -12.98 -7.95
C HIS A 24 -4.87 -14.45 -8.36
N ARG A 25 -4.31 -14.75 -9.54
CA ARG A 25 -4.03 -16.13 -9.99
C ARG A 25 -3.08 -16.86 -9.06
N ARG A 26 -2.03 -16.19 -8.55
CA ARG A 26 -1.08 -16.80 -7.59
C ARG A 26 -1.74 -17.10 -6.24
N LEU A 27 -2.60 -16.21 -5.75
CA LEU A 27 -3.37 -16.46 -4.53
C LEU A 27 -4.27 -17.69 -4.70
N LEU A 28 -4.97 -17.78 -5.83
CA LEU A 28 -5.79 -18.94 -6.18
C LEU A 28 -4.99 -20.25 -6.25
N LYS A 29 -3.83 -20.24 -6.92
CA LYS A 29 -2.96 -21.41 -7.02
C LYS A 29 -2.45 -21.88 -5.65
N SER A 30 -2.11 -20.94 -4.76
CA SER A 30 -1.50 -21.27 -3.47
C SER A 30 -2.50 -21.62 -2.35
N GLN A 31 -3.71 -21.05 -2.38
CA GLN A 31 -4.70 -21.17 -1.29
C GLN A 31 -6.05 -21.76 -1.75
N GLY A 32 -6.18 -22.14 -3.02
CA GLY A 32 -7.39 -22.72 -3.61
C GLY A 32 -8.47 -21.69 -3.96
N HIS A 33 -9.52 -22.15 -4.66
CA HIS A 33 -10.62 -21.29 -5.14
C HIS A 33 -11.40 -20.59 -4.03
N HIS A 34 -11.46 -21.19 -2.84
CA HIS A 34 -12.14 -20.60 -1.69
C HIS A 34 -11.40 -19.39 -1.08
N SER A 35 -10.13 -19.20 -1.44
CA SER A 35 -9.31 -18.08 -0.91
C SER A 35 -9.80 -16.70 -1.33
N ILE A 36 -10.57 -16.63 -2.43
CA ILE A 36 -11.19 -15.42 -2.96
C ILE A 36 -12.72 -15.45 -2.87
N SER A 37 -13.29 -16.46 -2.21
CA SER A 37 -14.73 -16.49 -1.93
C SER A 37 -15.05 -15.39 -0.93
N GLY A 38 -15.45 -14.24 -1.47
CA GLY A 38 -15.81 -13.06 -0.72
C GLY A 38 -17.17 -13.19 -0.01
N THR A 39 -17.50 -12.16 0.75
CA THR A 39 -18.85 -11.91 1.27
C THR A 39 -19.38 -10.62 0.61
N PRO A 40 -20.67 -10.28 0.72
CA PRO A 40 -21.19 -9.01 0.20
C PRO A 40 -20.48 -7.76 0.74
N SER A 41 -19.78 -7.87 1.89
CA SER A 41 -18.98 -6.78 2.48
C SER A 41 -17.46 -7.02 2.42
N PHE A 42 -17.00 -8.11 1.83
CA PHE A 42 -15.58 -8.39 1.56
C PHE A 42 -15.44 -8.98 0.17
N CYS A 43 -15.15 -8.15 -0.82
CA CYS A 43 -15.03 -8.55 -2.22
C CYS A 43 -13.56 -8.58 -2.66
N PHE A 44 -13.27 -9.40 -3.65
CA PHE A 44 -12.00 -9.39 -4.36
C PHE A 44 -12.23 -8.91 -5.79
N GLU A 45 -11.42 -7.97 -6.23
CA GLU A 45 -11.46 -7.44 -7.60
C GLU A 45 -10.06 -7.48 -8.21
N THR A 46 -9.99 -7.37 -9.53
CA THR A 46 -8.71 -7.38 -10.24
C THR A 46 -8.55 -6.23 -11.21
N ILE A 47 -7.30 -5.80 -11.39
CA ILE A 47 -6.86 -4.95 -12.49
C ILE A 47 -5.74 -5.66 -13.28
N PRO A 48 -5.60 -5.41 -14.59
CA PRO A 48 -4.48 -5.93 -15.35
C PRO A 48 -3.16 -5.34 -14.84
N ASP A 49 -2.10 -6.16 -14.83
CA ASP A 49 -0.74 -5.71 -14.51
C ASP A 49 0.04 -5.21 -15.73
N GLY A 50 -0.56 -5.26 -16.93
CA GLY A 50 0.04 -4.76 -18.17
C GLY A 50 1.30 -5.50 -18.61
N LEU A 51 1.52 -6.72 -18.12
CA LEU A 51 2.65 -7.57 -18.50
C LEU A 51 2.18 -8.81 -19.28
N PRO A 52 3.06 -9.44 -20.08
CA PRO A 52 2.75 -10.72 -20.71
C PRO A 52 2.36 -11.76 -19.66
N SER A 53 1.38 -12.61 -19.99
CA SER A 53 1.00 -13.70 -19.08
C SER A 53 2.20 -14.61 -18.81
N SER A 54 2.45 -14.87 -17.54
CA SER A 54 3.46 -15.81 -17.07
C SER A 54 2.79 -16.85 -16.19
N GLU A 55 3.02 -18.13 -16.52
CA GLU A 55 2.56 -19.25 -15.71
C GLU A 55 3.54 -19.63 -14.58
N LEU A 56 4.72 -18.99 -14.55
CA LEU A 56 5.72 -19.20 -13.52
C LEU A 56 5.19 -18.72 -12.17
N ASP A 57 5.24 -19.57 -11.14
CA ASP A 57 5.03 -19.14 -9.76
C ASP A 57 6.32 -18.51 -9.20
N ALA A 58 6.68 -17.38 -9.80
CA ALA A 58 7.87 -16.62 -9.45
C ALA A 58 7.52 -15.13 -9.31
N THR A 59 8.44 -14.38 -8.71
CA THR A 59 8.37 -12.91 -8.75
C THR A 59 8.43 -12.44 -10.21
N GLN A 60 7.56 -11.51 -10.58
CA GLN A 60 7.58 -10.90 -11.91
C GLN A 60 8.88 -10.10 -12.13
N ASP A 61 9.19 -9.81 -13.38
CA ASP A 61 10.26 -8.88 -13.72
C ASP A 61 9.97 -7.50 -13.11
N ILE A 62 10.70 -7.16 -12.05
CA ILE A 62 10.45 -5.99 -11.20
C ILE A 62 10.57 -4.69 -12.01
N PRO A 63 11.66 -4.43 -12.78
CA PRO A 63 11.73 -3.28 -13.69
C PRO A 63 10.52 -3.15 -14.62
N ALA A 64 10.10 -4.22 -15.29
CA ALA A 64 8.95 -4.19 -16.18
C ALA A 64 7.65 -3.88 -15.43
N LEU A 65 7.46 -4.46 -14.25
CA LEU A 65 6.31 -4.19 -13.39
C LEU A 65 6.28 -2.73 -12.92
N CYS A 66 7.41 -2.16 -12.49
CA CYS A 66 7.51 -0.75 -12.11
C CYS A 66 7.13 0.17 -13.28
N ASN A 67 7.60 -0.12 -14.49
CA ASN A 67 7.21 0.61 -15.69
C ASN A 67 5.71 0.48 -15.99
N SER A 68 5.15 -0.72 -15.82
CA SER A 68 3.71 -0.93 -16.04
C SER A 68 2.85 -0.20 -15.00
N ILE A 69 3.24 -0.19 -13.73
CA ILE A 69 2.56 0.56 -12.66
C ILE A 69 2.46 2.05 -13.02
N LEU A 70 3.53 2.63 -13.58
CA LEU A 70 3.54 4.03 -13.99
C LEU A 70 2.56 4.37 -15.11
N HIS A 71 2.46 3.49 -16.09
CA HIS A 71 1.85 3.83 -17.38
C HIS A 71 0.48 3.18 -17.59
N ASN A 72 0.21 2.06 -16.93
CA ASN A 72 -0.90 1.18 -17.29
C ASN A 72 -1.94 1.02 -16.17
N PHE A 73 -1.60 1.29 -14.90
CA PHE A 73 -2.50 0.96 -13.77
C PHE A 73 -3.57 2.01 -13.48
N LEU A 74 -3.30 3.28 -13.77
CA LEU A 74 -4.16 4.41 -13.43
C LEU A 74 -5.58 4.29 -14.01
N ASN A 75 -5.68 3.99 -15.31
CA ASN A 75 -6.98 3.93 -16.00
C ASN A 75 -7.82 2.72 -15.57
N PRO A 76 -7.29 1.48 -15.54
CA PRO A 76 -8.04 0.33 -15.02
C PRO A 76 -8.51 0.53 -13.59
N PHE A 77 -7.68 1.10 -12.72
CA PHE A 77 -8.06 1.40 -11.34
C PHE A 77 -9.22 2.39 -11.26
N ARG A 78 -9.17 3.50 -12.01
CA ARG A 78 -10.27 4.47 -12.08
C ARG A 78 -11.58 3.83 -12.54
N VAL A 79 -11.52 3.03 -13.61
CA VAL A 79 -12.70 2.34 -14.17
C VAL A 79 -13.28 1.35 -13.17
N LEU A 80 -12.43 0.65 -12.41
CA LEU A 80 -12.87 -0.26 -11.37
C LEU A 80 -13.58 0.49 -10.23
N LEU A 81 -12.97 1.54 -9.67
CA LEU A 81 -13.58 2.28 -8.55
C LEU A 81 -14.95 2.87 -8.91
N ALA A 82 -15.11 3.35 -10.15
CA ALA A 82 -16.38 3.89 -10.64
C ALA A 82 -17.52 2.85 -10.73
N LYS A 83 -17.20 1.55 -10.75
CA LYS A 83 -18.17 0.44 -10.81
C LYS A 83 -18.51 -0.12 -9.43
N LEU A 84 -17.76 0.23 -8.39
CA LEU A 84 -17.97 -0.33 -7.06
C LEU A 84 -19.26 0.20 -6.43
N ASN A 85 -19.98 -0.71 -5.79
CA ASN A 85 -21.19 -0.41 -5.03
C ASN A 85 -21.13 -1.15 -3.68
N PRO A 86 -21.15 -0.46 -2.53
CA PRO A 86 -21.29 1.00 -2.38
C PRO A 86 -20.10 1.80 -2.93
N PRO A 87 -20.27 3.11 -3.21
CA PRO A 87 -19.17 3.97 -3.63
C PRO A 87 -18.00 3.95 -2.63
N VAL A 88 -16.79 4.01 -3.16
CA VAL A 88 -15.57 4.01 -2.34
C VAL A 88 -15.47 5.30 -1.54
N THR A 89 -15.15 5.17 -0.25
CA THR A 89 -14.99 6.30 0.67
C THR A 89 -13.55 6.50 1.15
N CYS A 90 -12.66 5.52 0.94
CA CYS A 90 -11.26 5.56 1.31
C CYS A 90 -10.47 4.54 0.49
N VAL A 91 -9.25 4.88 0.10
CA VAL A 91 -8.28 3.95 -0.47
C VAL A 91 -7.20 3.66 0.58
N VAL A 92 -6.76 2.40 0.66
CA VAL A 92 -5.57 2.01 1.42
C VAL A 92 -4.60 1.34 0.44
N SER A 93 -3.51 2.01 0.11
CA SER A 93 -2.60 1.65 -0.98
C SER A 93 -1.24 1.20 -0.45
N ASP A 94 -0.59 0.26 -1.13
CA ASP A 94 0.83 -0.03 -0.87
C ASP A 94 1.69 1.14 -1.39
N VAL A 95 2.83 1.43 -0.74
CA VAL A 95 3.74 2.52 -1.14
C VAL A 95 4.29 2.42 -2.58
N GLY A 96 4.28 1.22 -3.17
CA GLY A 96 4.60 1.00 -4.58
C GLY A 96 3.48 1.39 -5.55
N MET A 97 2.25 1.61 -5.06
CA MET A 97 1.05 1.84 -5.86
C MET A 97 0.66 3.33 -5.93
N ALA A 98 1.65 4.21 -6.12
CA ALA A 98 1.46 5.67 -6.06
C ALA A 98 0.45 6.25 -7.08
N PHE A 99 0.07 5.50 -8.12
CA PHE A 99 -0.96 5.91 -9.08
C PHE A 99 -2.35 6.09 -8.43
N THR A 100 -2.57 5.47 -7.27
CA THR A 100 -3.84 5.53 -6.52
C THR A 100 -4.18 6.96 -6.08
N VAL A 101 -3.18 7.75 -5.68
CA VAL A 101 -3.32 9.14 -5.22
C VAL A 101 -4.12 9.98 -6.18
N LYS A 102 -3.77 9.96 -7.47
CA LYS A 102 -4.42 10.78 -8.47
C LYS A 102 -5.92 10.47 -8.57
N VAL A 103 -6.29 9.19 -8.51
CA VAL A 103 -7.70 8.77 -8.59
C VAL A 103 -8.44 9.10 -7.30
N SER A 104 -7.78 8.94 -6.13
CA SER A 104 -8.33 9.33 -4.83
C SER A 104 -8.61 10.84 -4.75
N GLU A 105 -7.69 11.67 -5.26
CA GLU A 105 -7.85 13.13 -5.36
C GLU A 105 -9.01 13.51 -6.29
N GLU A 106 -9.11 12.88 -7.47
CA GLU A 106 -10.23 13.09 -8.41
C GLU A 106 -11.59 12.76 -7.79
N LEU A 107 -11.64 11.77 -6.89
CA LEU A 107 -12.86 11.35 -6.18
C LEU A 107 -13.09 12.12 -4.88
N GLY A 108 -12.14 12.96 -4.43
CA GLY A 108 -12.22 13.69 -3.17
C GLY A 108 -12.22 12.78 -1.93
N ILE A 109 -11.57 11.61 -2.01
CA ILE A 109 -11.52 10.63 -0.90
C ILE A 109 -10.10 10.50 -0.34
N PRO A 110 -9.95 10.08 0.94
CA PRO A 110 -8.64 9.83 1.52
C PRO A 110 -7.92 8.65 0.85
N ASP A 111 -6.61 8.79 0.68
CA ASP A 111 -5.69 7.70 0.34
C ASP A 111 -4.69 7.50 1.48
N VAL A 112 -4.67 6.30 2.05
CA VAL A 112 -3.80 5.94 3.17
C VAL A 112 -2.74 4.96 2.69
N PHE A 113 -1.49 5.41 2.70
CA PHE A 113 -0.37 4.56 2.34
C PHE A 113 -0.01 3.58 3.47
N PHE A 114 0.21 2.33 3.09
CA PHE A 114 0.68 1.27 3.96
C PHE A 114 2.01 0.73 3.43
N ASN A 115 3.07 0.82 4.24
CA ASN A 115 4.34 0.22 3.91
C ASN A 115 4.45 -1.19 4.51
N THR A 116 4.71 -2.19 3.66
CA THR A 116 4.92 -3.58 4.07
C THR A 116 6.37 -3.88 4.48
N ALA A 117 7.30 -2.97 4.23
CA ALA A 117 8.69 -3.11 4.66
C ALA A 117 8.84 -2.99 6.18
N SER A 118 9.88 -3.62 6.73
CA SER A 118 10.29 -3.37 8.12
C SER A 118 10.73 -1.91 8.30
N ALA A 119 10.72 -1.41 9.53
CA ALA A 119 11.25 -0.08 9.85
C ALA A 119 12.69 0.11 9.35
N SER A 120 13.55 -0.90 9.50
CA SER A 120 14.92 -0.87 8.98
C SER A 120 14.99 -0.83 7.45
N GLY A 121 14.13 -1.58 6.76
CA GLY A 121 14.03 -1.55 5.30
C GLY A 121 13.53 -0.20 4.78
N PHE A 122 12.54 0.38 5.47
CA PHE A 122 12.04 1.71 5.17
C PHE A 122 13.10 2.80 5.32
N MET A 123 13.90 2.74 6.39
CA MET A 123 15.04 3.65 6.56
C MET A 123 16.04 3.53 5.41
N GLY A 124 16.23 2.33 4.84
CA GLY A 124 17.01 2.12 3.62
C GLY A 124 16.49 2.95 2.43
N TYR A 125 15.17 2.99 2.22
CA TYR A 125 14.58 3.83 1.16
C TYR A 125 14.78 5.33 1.43
N MET A 126 14.61 5.77 2.67
CA MET A 126 14.77 7.18 3.04
C MET A 126 16.22 7.67 2.88
N GLN A 127 17.21 6.80 3.11
CA GLN A 127 18.62 7.13 2.93
C GLN A 127 19.10 6.97 1.48
N TYR A 128 18.28 6.43 0.57
CA TYR A 128 18.69 6.14 -0.80
C TYR A 128 19.28 7.35 -1.55
N PRO A 129 18.69 8.56 -1.51
CA PRO A 129 19.28 9.74 -2.17
C PRO A 129 20.69 10.05 -1.65
N LYS A 130 20.89 10.00 -0.33
CA LYS A 130 22.19 10.23 0.30
C LYS A 130 23.20 9.13 -0.03
N LEU A 131 22.74 7.88 -0.15
CA LEU A 131 23.59 6.78 -0.62
C LEU A 131 24.03 7.01 -2.08
N MET A 132 23.17 7.55 -2.95
CA MET A 132 23.52 7.91 -4.33
C MET A 132 24.54 9.05 -4.38
N GLU A 133 24.31 10.12 -3.62
CA GLU A 133 25.23 11.27 -3.53
C GLU A 133 26.63 10.85 -3.08
N ASN A 134 26.71 9.89 -2.16
CA ASN A 134 27.98 9.36 -1.66
C ASN A 134 28.61 8.28 -2.57
N GLY A 135 28.01 7.99 -3.73
CA GLY A 135 28.50 6.96 -4.66
C GLY A 135 28.43 5.52 -4.11
N LEU A 136 27.60 5.29 -3.08
CA LEU A 136 27.42 3.98 -2.45
C LEU A 136 26.37 3.11 -3.17
N THR A 137 25.61 3.70 -4.09
CA THR A 137 24.65 3.00 -4.96
C THR A 137 24.72 3.58 -6.39
N PRO A 138 24.49 2.76 -7.44
CA PRO A 138 24.24 1.32 -7.40
C PRO A 138 25.48 0.52 -6.97
N LEU A 139 25.26 -0.56 -6.22
CA LEU A 139 26.33 -1.46 -5.81
C LEU A 139 27.01 -2.07 -7.05
N LYS A 140 28.35 -2.23 -7.01
CA LYS A 140 29.10 -2.82 -8.12
C LYS A 140 28.52 -4.18 -8.51
N GLY A 141 28.20 -4.37 -9.79
CA GLY A 141 27.62 -5.60 -10.33
C GLY A 141 26.09 -5.66 -10.34
N LEU A 142 25.40 -4.68 -9.75
CA LEU A 142 23.94 -4.51 -9.90
C LEU A 142 23.68 -3.43 -10.97
N SER A 143 22.92 -3.78 -12.00
CA SER A 143 22.57 -2.83 -13.05
C SER A 143 21.71 -1.70 -12.48
N SER A 144 21.98 -0.47 -12.93
CA SER A 144 21.21 0.75 -12.65
C SER A 144 19.73 0.69 -13.08
N SER A 145 19.28 -0.43 -13.67
CA SER A 145 17.87 -0.73 -13.95
C SER A 145 17.05 -1.06 -12.69
N ILE A 146 17.69 -1.29 -11.55
CA ILE A 146 17.04 -1.24 -10.24
C ILE A 146 17.00 0.23 -9.79
N LEU A 147 16.39 1.08 -10.62
CA LEU A 147 15.95 2.38 -10.11
C LEU A 147 14.90 2.06 -9.06
N PRO A 148 15.08 2.46 -7.80
CA PRO A 148 14.05 2.26 -6.82
C PRO A 148 12.89 3.12 -7.28
N ILE A 149 11.81 2.42 -7.59
CA ILE A 149 10.42 2.85 -7.56
C ILE A 149 10.18 4.27 -8.12
N PRO A 150 9.33 4.41 -9.14
CA PRO A 150 8.83 5.72 -9.56
C PRO A 150 8.35 6.62 -8.42
N THR A 151 7.95 6.03 -7.28
CA THR A 151 7.70 6.69 -6.00
C THR A 151 8.83 7.61 -5.54
N LEU A 152 10.12 7.30 -5.71
CA LEU A 152 11.22 8.21 -5.32
C LEU A 152 11.36 9.43 -6.26
N LYS A 153 11.02 9.30 -7.54
CA LYS A 153 10.94 10.44 -8.45
C LYS A 153 9.68 11.28 -8.17
N LEU A 154 8.56 10.64 -7.81
CA LEU A 154 7.32 11.32 -7.42
C LEU A 154 7.45 12.04 -6.06
N LEU A 155 8.22 11.44 -5.15
CA LEU A 155 8.66 12.01 -3.87
C LEU A 155 9.65 13.16 -4.13
N GLY A 156 10.61 12.98 -5.04
CA GLY A 156 11.67 13.95 -5.31
C GLY A 156 11.30 15.13 -6.22
N THR A 157 10.16 15.16 -6.91
CA THR A 157 9.82 16.23 -7.87
C THR A 157 9.05 17.39 -7.29
N THR A 158 8.52 17.27 -6.06
CA THR A 158 8.01 18.43 -5.32
C THR A 158 8.37 18.28 -3.83
N PRO A 159 8.93 19.31 -3.17
CA PRO A 159 9.17 19.30 -1.73
C PRO A 159 7.93 18.83 -0.94
N THR A 160 6.74 19.15 -1.43
CA THR A 160 5.45 18.79 -0.86
C THR A 160 5.09 17.30 -0.87
N ALA A 161 5.71 16.43 -1.66
CA ALA A 161 5.36 15.00 -1.70
C ALA A 161 6.17 14.17 -0.69
N VAL A 162 7.49 14.41 -0.60
CA VAL A 162 8.32 13.85 0.49
C VAL A 162 7.86 14.39 1.82
N ASP A 163 7.62 15.70 1.93
CA ASP A 163 7.08 16.28 3.15
C ASP A 163 5.73 15.64 3.47
N ARG A 164 4.82 15.43 2.52
CA ARG A 164 3.54 14.75 2.79
C ARG A 164 3.68 13.29 3.20
N LEU A 165 4.62 12.53 2.64
CA LEU A 165 4.84 11.14 3.06
C LEU A 165 5.51 11.08 4.43
N PHE A 166 6.44 12.00 4.72
CA PHE A 166 7.09 12.15 6.01
C PHE A 166 6.09 12.59 7.09
N TYR A 167 5.29 13.63 6.81
CA TYR A 167 4.17 14.08 7.64
C TYR A 167 3.10 13.00 7.80
N MET A 168 2.82 12.16 6.80
CA MET A 168 1.86 11.06 6.95
C MET A 168 2.39 9.94 7.85
N VAL A 169 3.66 9.54 7.69
CA VAL A 169 4.28 8.54 8.57
C VAL A 169 4.33 9.08 10.00
N GLU A 170 4.78 10.32 10.18
CA GLU A 170 4.84 10.99 11.48
C GLU A 170 3.43 11.21 12.08
N ALA A 171 2.43 11.60 11.28
CA ALA A 171 1.05 11.78 11.75
C ALA A 171 0.35 10.45 12.09
N VAL A 172 0.62 9.37 11.35
CA VAL A 172 0.10 8.03 11.66
C VAL A 172 0.77 7.47 12.91
N GLU A 173 2.09 7.63 13.08
CA GLU A 173 2.79 7.29 14.32
C GLU A 173 2.26 8.09 15.50
N LEU A 174 2.10 9.42 15.36
CA LEU A 174 1.54 10.28 16.41
C LEU A 174 0.08 9.93 16.75
N ARG A 175 -0.74 9.54 15.76
CA ARG A 175 -2.13 9.14 15.99
C ARG A 175 -2.21 7.77 16.67
N ASN A 176 -1.37 6.81 16.28
CA ASN A 176 -1.28 5.51 16.93
C ASN A 176 -0.74 5.62 18.37
N LEU A 177 0.25 6.48 18.59
CA LEU A 177 0.79 6.78 19.94
C LEU A 177 -0.29 7.41 20.82
N LYS A 178 -1.08 8.34 20.29
CA LYS A 178 -2.21 8.95 21.01
C LYS A 178 -3.31 7.95 21.35
N ILE A 179 -3.63 7.03 20.44
CA ILE A 179 -4.59 5.94 20.70
C ILE A 179 -4.04 5.00 21.77
N GLU A 180 -2.76 4.64 21.72
CA GLU A 180 -2.14 3.76 22.73
C GLU A 180 -2.07 4.42 24.11
N ILE A 181 -1.77 5.73 24.17
CA ILE A 181 -1.79 6.52 25.40
C ILE A 181 -3.22 6.63 25.95
N ALA A 182 -4.22 6.90 25.10
CA ALA A 182 -5.62 6.97 25.51
C ALA A 182 -6.13 5.64 26.10
N ASN A 183 -5.80 4.52 25.44
CA ASN A 183 -6.14 3.18 25.92
C ASN A 183 -5.44 2.84 27.25
N ARG A 184 -4.20 3.29 27.46
CA ARG A 184 -3.50 3.10 28.76
C ARG A 184 -4.08 3.99 29.86
N SER A 185 -4.55 5.19 29.55
CA SER A 185 -5.20 6.08 30.53
C SER A 185 -6.57 5.59 30.97
N GLU A 186 -7.36 4.97 30.07
CA GLU A 186 -8.66 4.38 30.42
C GLU A 186 -8.48 3.16 31.34
N ILE A 187 -7.51 2.28 31.07
CA ILE A 187 -7.16 1.13 31.92
C ILE A 187 -6.68 1.59 33.31
N GLY A 188 -5.94 2.70 33.40
CA GLY A 188 -5.51 3.28 34.67
C GLY A 188 -6.65 3.88 35.50
N SER A 189 -7.73 4.34 34.85
CA SER A 189 -8.91 4.88 35.53
C SER A 189 -9.88 3.80 36.01
N GLU A 190 -9.98 2.67 35.31
CA GLU A 190 -10.80 1.52 35.74
C GLU A 190 -10.21 0.78 36.94
N MET A 191 -8.87 0.74 37.07
CA MET A 191 -8.21 0.12 38.23
C MET A 191 -8.34 0.92 39.53
N ASN A 192 -8.56 2.23 39.46
CA ASN A 192 -8.76 3.09 40.64
C ASN A 192 -10.20 3.12 41.15
N HIS A 193 -11.16 2.55 40.42
CA HIS A 193 -12.56 2.48 40.85
C HIS A 193 -12.96 1.13 41.48
N GLN A 194 -12.04 0.16 41.56
CA GLN A 194 -12.26 -1.14 42.22
C GLN A 194 -11.54 -1.30 43.57
N SER A 195 -10.98 -0.22 44.14
CA SER A 195 -10.25 -0.26 45.42
C SER A 195 -10.66 0.82 46.42
N LEU A 196 -11.98 1.01 46.58
CA LEU A 196 -12.59 1.67 47.74
C LEU A 196 -13.86 0.90 48.17
#